data_AF-A0A7J6XB00-F1
#
_entry.id   AF-A0A7J6XB00-F1
#
_cell.length_a   1.000
_cell.length_b   1.000
_cell.length_c   1.000
_cell.angle_alpha   90.00
_cell.angle_beta   90.00
_cell.angle_gamma   90.00
#
_symmetry.space_group_name_H-M   'P 1'
#
loop_
_entity.id
_entity.type
_entity.pdbx_description
1 polymer ?
#
loop_
_entity_poly.entity_id
_entity_poly.type
_entity_poly.pdbx_seq_one_letter_code
_entity_poly.pdbx_strand_id
1 'polypeptide(L)' 'MVLAAGIKTVGVIGGGQMGSGIAQLALVSGIDVWLLDSDSNALTKATNSITTSIQRFVDKGQLSQ' A
#
# COMPACT_ATOMS: atom_id res chain seq x y z
N MET A 1 22.92 5.27 -19.77
CA MET A 1 22.01 5.30 -18.60
C MET A 1 21.13 4.06 -18.70
N VAL A 2 21.43 3.00 -17.96
CA VAL A 2 20.61 1.79 -17.95
C VAL A 2 19.38 2.11 -17.12
N LEU A 3 18.24 2.31 -17.77
CA LEU A 3 16.95 2.35 -17.09
C LEU A 3 16.68 0.93 -16.63
N ALA A 4 16.91 0.63 -15.35
CA ALA A 4 16.34 -0.55 -14.74
C ALA A 4 14.84 -0.54 -15.04
N ALA A 5 14.29 -1.64 -15.56
CA ALA A 5 12.85 -1.76 -15.78
C ALA A 5 12.17 -1.57 -14.41
N GLY A 6 11.61 -0.38 -14.18
CA GLY A 6 11.03 -0.01 -12.89
C GLY A 6 9.94 -0.99 -12.49
N ILE A 7 9.92 -1.35 -11.20
CA ILE A 7 8.86 -2.20 -10.65
C ILE A 7 7.54 -1.44 -10.79
N LYS A 8 6.64 -1.96 -11.63
CA LYS A 8 5.32 -1.36 -11.86
C LYS A 8 4.29 -1.81 -10.84
N THR A 9 4.42 -3.04 -10.35
CA THR A 9 3.42 -3.67 -9.50
C THR A 9 4.10 -4.56 -8.46
N VAL A 10 3.61 -4.51 -7.23
CA VAL A 10 4.06 -5.33 -6.10
C VAL A 10 2.90 -6.19 -5.59
N GLY A 11 3.16 -7.48 -5.37
CA GLY A 11 2.25 -8.37 -4.66
C GLY A 11 2.64 -8.47 -3.19
N VAL A 12 1.69 -8.27 -2.29
CA VAL A 12 1.84 -8.44 -0.84
C VAL A 12 0.95 -9.58 -0.38
N ILE A 13 1.55 -10.61 0.22
CA ILE A 13 0.83 -11.78 0.75
C ILE A 13 0.72 -11.64 2.28
N GLY A 14 -0.50 -11.54 2.77
CA GLY A 14 -0.86 -11.26 4.15
C GLY A 14 -1.31 -9.80 4.35
N GLY A 15 -2.53 -9.58 4.84
CA GLY A 15 -3.15 -8.30 5.18
C GLY A 15 -3.03 -7.93 6.66
N GLY A 16 -2.14 -8.58 7.41
CA GLY A 16 -1.81 -8.20 8.78
C GLY A 16 -1.07 -6.86 8.88
N GLN A 17 -0.62 -6.49 10.09
CA GLN A 17 0.03 -5.20 10.37
C GLN A 17 1.25 -4.92 9.48
N MET A 18 2.12 -5.91 9.25
CA MET A 18 3.28 -5.72 8.38
C MET A 18 2.88 -5.61 6.91
N GLY A 19 1.94 -6.43 6.45
CA GLY A 19 1.50 -6.45 5.07
C GLY A 19 0.80 -5.16 4.65
N SER A 20 -0.08 -4.62 5.50
CA SER A 20 -0.69 -3.31 5.25
C SER A 20 0.34 -2.18 5.20
N GLY A 21 1.36 -2.21 6.08
CA GLY A 21 2.45 -1.23 6.08
C GLY A 21 3.32 -1.29 4.82
N ILE A 22 3.67 -2.49 4.37
CA ILE A 22 4.42 -2.69 3.12
C ILE A 22 3.60 -2.22 1.91
N ALA A 23 2.32 -2.59 1.85
CA ALA A 23 1.42 -2.16 0.79
C ALA A 23 1.29 -0.64 0.74
N GLN A 24 1.12 0.02 1.89
CA GLN A 24 1.06 1.47 1.98
C GLN A 24 2.35 2.12 1.45
N LEU A 25 3.53 1.63 1.84
CA LEU A 25 4.79 2.20 1.40
C LEU A 25 4.95 2.14 -0.12
N ALA A 26 4.59 0.99 -0.72
CA ALA A 26 4.61 0.82 -2.17
C ALA A 26 3.62 1.76 -2.88
N LEU A 27 2.39 1.87 -2.37
CA LEU A 27 1.38 2.80 -2.90
C LEU A 27 1.86 4.26 -2.86
N VAL A 28 2.42 4.69 -1.73
CA VAL A 28 2.97 6.05 -1.57
C VAL A 28 4.17 6.30 -2.47
N SER A 29 4.90 5.24 -2.86
CA SER A 29 6.00 5.31 -3.82
C SER A 29 5.53 5.32 -5.29
N GLY A 30 4.22 5.33 -5.54
CA GLY A 30 3.64 5.32 -6.89
C GLY A 30 3.68 3.96 -7.58
N ILE A 31 3.72 2.87 -6.81
CA ILE A 31 3.74 1.49 -7.33
C ILE A 31 2.36 0.86 -7.09
N ASP A 32 1.82 0.18 -8.10
CA ASP A 32 0.56 -0.56 -7.96
C ASP A 32 0.73 -1.73 -6.99
N VAL A 33 -0.26 -1.97 -6.12
CA VAL A 33 -0.18 -3.05 -5.13
C VAL A 33 -1.35 -4.00 -5.25
N TRP A 34 -1.03 -5.30 -5.27
CA TRP A 34 -1.98 -6.38 -5.07
C TRP A 34 -1.81 -6.93 -3.66
N LEU A 35 -2.84 -6.80 -2.83
CA LEU A 35 -2.87 -7.36 -1.49
C LEU A 35 -3.72 -8.64 -1.49
N LEU A 36 -3.10 -9.76 -1.09
CA LEU A 36 -3.75 -11.05 -1.00
C LEU A 36 -3.74 -11.54 0.45
N ASP A 37 -4.86 -12.05 0.93
CA ASP A 37 -4.95 -12.80 2.18
C ASP A 37 -6.02 -13.88 2.04
N SER A 38 -5.86 -14.97 2.78
CA SER A 38 -6.88 -16.01 2.93
C SER A 38 -8.10 -15.54 3.72
N ASP A 39 -7.94 -14.57 4.61
CA ASP A 39 -9.01 -13.99 5.43
C ASP A 39 -9.50 -12.65 4.83
N SER A 40 -10.76 -12.61 4.42
CA SER A 40 -11.40 -11.40 3.88
C SER A 40 -11.53 -10.27 4.91
N ASN A 41 -11.60 -10.60 6.20
CA ASN A 41 -11.61 -9.62 7.27
C ASN A 41 -10.24 -8.93 7.41
N ALA A 42 -9.15 -9.69 7.24
CA ALA A 42 -7.80 -9.14 7.21
C ALA A 42 -7.63 -8.16 6.04
N LEU A 43 -8.11 -8.52 4.85
CA LEU A 43 -8.12 -7.61 3.69
C LEU A 43 -8.91 -6.32 3.97
N THR A 44 -10.09 -6.43 4.56
CA THR A 44 -10.93 -5.27 4.88
C THR A 44 -10.22 -4.34 5.88
N LYS A 45 -9.65 -4.91 6.94
CA LYS A 45 -8.88 -4.17 7.95
C LYS A 45 -7.64 -3.49 7.35
N ALA A 46 -6.91 -4.20 6.49
CA ALA A 46 -5.74 -3.66 5.81
C ALA A 46 -6.12 -2.46 4.93
N THR A 47 -7.11 -2.63 4.06
CA THR A 47 -7.61 -1.56 3.18
C THR A 47 -8.03 -0.34 3.99
N ASN A 48 -8.82 -0.52 5.05
CA ASN A 48 -9.25 0.59 5.91
C ASN A 48 -8.07 1.30 6.60
N SER A 49 -7.09 0.53 7.09
CA SER A 49 -5.89 1.07 7.72
C SER A 49 -5.05 1.89 6.74
N ILE A 50 -4.84 1.37 5.53
CA ILE A 50 -4.07 2.03 4.47
C ILE A 50 -4.75 3.33 4.06
N THR A 51 -6.06 3.29 3.74
CA THR A 51 -6.84 4.47 3.35
C THR A 51 -6.82 5.53 4.43
N THR A 52 -7.03 5.15 5.69
CA THR A 52 -7.01 6.09 6.83
C THR A 52 -5.64 6.73 6.99
N SER A 53 -4.55 5.96 6.83
CA SER A 53 -3.20 6.50 6.96
C SER A 53 -2.84 7.44 5.81
N ILE A 54 -3.22 7.10 4.57
CA ILE A 54 -2.99 7.95 3.40
C ILE A 54 -3.77 9.26 3.55
N GLN A 55 -5.04 9.19 3.95
CA GLN A 55 -5.83 10.40 4.20
C GLN A 55 -5.18 11.31 5.23
N ARG A 56 -4.66 10.76 6.33
CA ARG A 56 -3.91 11.55 7.34
C ARG A 56 -2.67 12.23 6.78
N PHE A 57 -1.99 11.62 5.81
CA PHE A 57 -0.84 12.26 5.15
C PHE A 57 -1.27 13.37 4.22
N VAL A 58 -2.38 13.19 3.49
CA VAL A 58 -2.99 14.26 2.67
C VAL A 58 -3.43 15.42 3.54
N ASP A 59 -4.14 15.17 4.64
CA ASP A 59 -4.60 16.20 5.58
C ASP A 59 -3.44 17.01 6.19
N LYS A 60 -2.27 16.37 6.35
CA LYS A 60 -1.04 17.00 6.82
C LYS A 60 -0.22 17.69 5.72
N GLY A 61 -0.67 17.65 4.47
CA GLY A 61 0.05 18.18 3.31
C GLY A 61 1.33 17.41 2.97
N GLN A 62 1.49 16.18 3.44
CA GLN A 62 2.64 15.32 3.18
C GLN A 62 2.51 14.53 1.87
N LEU A 63 1.28 14.33 1.39
CA LEU A 63 0.96 13.75 0.10
C LEU A 63 -0.04 14.63 -0.64
N SER A 64 0.09 14.71 -1.96
CA SER A 64 -0.93 15.28 -2.84
C SER A 64 -1.96 14.23 -3.20
N GLN A 65 -3.22 14.64 -3.34
CA GLN A 65 -4.31 13.81 -3.85
C GLN A 65 -4.22 13.65 -5.37
#